data_AF-A0A3N5HYT3-F1
#
_entry.id   AF-A0A3N5HYT3-F1
#
_cell.length_a   1.000
_cell.length_b   1.000
_cell.length_c   1.000
_cell.angle_alpha   90.00
_cell.angle_beta   90.00
_cell.angle_gamma   90.00
#
_symmetry.space_group_name_H-M   'P 1'
#
loop_
_entity.id
_entity.type
_entity.pdbx_description
1 polymer ?
#
loop_
_entity_poly.entity_id
_entity_poly.type
_entity_poly.pdbx_seq_one_letter_code
_entity_poly.pdbx_strand_id
1 'polypeptide(L)'
;MKVQSYSIATLLFLVAAGTMAGQAFGQGVLTSASGPVNRSMGGASVAAPVDAIGALRWNPATISALPCSELSVGMDLAFPILRVDSSIDGLGGGSTYAEAGVSAIPSVGWVHKTADPSVTIGLGMMGVAGFRTNYPASLTNPVLLPQSNDPMIPGGLGRSYASAQYLDMAPTVSIALTESLSVGFSSIVTLGEVVVDPLVIAPPDDADGSGMPRYSSGRGTKTQWGAGFQVG
;
A
#
# COMPACT_ATOMS: atom_id res chain seq x y z
N MET A 1 -31.36 -1.88 -37.25
CA MET A 1 -31.74 -1.97 -35.81
C MET A 1 -30.73 -2.67 -34.90
N LYS A 2 -29.87 -3.60 -35.37
CA LYS A 2 -28.87 -4.26 -34.48
C LYS A 2 -27.75 -3.33 -33.97
N VAL A 3 -27.25 -2.40 -34.79
CA VAL A 3 -26.15 -1.47 -34.42
C VAL A 3 -26.53 -0.52 -33.29
N GLN A 4 -27.78 -0.03 -33.28
CA GLN A 4 -28.27 0.91 -32.27
C GLN A 4 -28.47 0.25 -30.90
N SER A 5 -28.75 -1.07 -30.88
CA SER A 5 -28.89 -1.85 -29.66
C SER A 5 -27.54 -2.10 -28.97
N TYR A 6 -26.45 -2.28 -29.73
CA TYR A 6 -25.11 -2.44 -29.15
C TYR A 6 -24.61 -1.13 -28.56
N SER A 7 -24.84 0.02 -29.21
CA SER A 7 -24.48 1.33 -28.65
C SER A 7 -25.19 1.66 -27.34
N ILE A 8 -26.47 1.29 -27.20
CA ILE A 8 -27.23 1.50 -25.96
C ILE A 8 -26.74 0.57 -24.85
N ALA A 9 -26.43 -0.69 -25.16
CA ALA A 9 -25.88 -1.64 -24.20
C ALA A 9 -24.48 -1.20 -23.71
N THR A 10 -23.62 -0.71 -24.60
CA THR A 10 -22.30 -0.16 -24.25
C THR A 10 -22.44 1.09 -23.38
N LEU A 11 -23.39 1.97 -23.69
CA LEU A 11 -23.67 3.17 -22.91
C LEU A 11 -24.19 2.82 -21.50
N LEU A 12 -25.11 1.85 -21.41
CA LEU A 12 -25.64 1.34 -20.14
C LEU A 12 -24.55 0.67 -19.30
N PHE A 13 -23.63 -0.08 -19.92
CA PHE A 13 -22.50 -0.68 -19.23
C PHE A 13 -21.52 0.37 -18.70
N LEU A 14 -21.23 1.41 -19.50
CA LEU A 14 -20.41 2.55 -19.07
C LEU A 14 -21.05 3.33 -17.90
N VAL A 15 -22.36 3.54 -17.94
CA VAL A 15 -23.11 4.21 -16.85
C VAL A 15 -23.12 3.34 -15.60
N ALA A 16 -23.36 2.03 -15.73
CA ALA A 16 -23.33 1.09 -14.60
C ALA A 16 -21.93 1.04 -13.94
N ALA A 17 -20.87 0.97 -14.74
CA ALA A 17 -19.48 1.01 -14.26
C ALA A 17 -19.15 2.32 -13.53
N GLY A 18 -19.65 3.46 -14.01
CA GLY A 18 -19.47 4.76 -13.37
C GLY A 18 -20.21 4.90 -12.02
N THR A 19 -21.38 4.27 -11.88
CA THR A 19 -22.18 4.34 -10.63
C THR A 19 -21.69 3.42 -9.51
N MET A 20 -20.77 2.49 -9.80
CA MET A 20 -20.17 1.57 -8.82
C MET A 20 -18.92 2.16 -8.12
N ALA A 21 -18.51 3.38 -8.47
CA ALA A 21 -17.45 4.10 -7.75
C ALA A 21 -18.00 4.56 -6.38
N GLY A 22 -18.04 3.62 -5.42
CA GLY A 22 -18.36 3.91 -4.03
C GLY A 22 -17.39 4.92 -3.42
N GLN A 23 -17.77 5.49 -2.28
CA GLN A 23 -16.90 6.36 -1.49
C GLN A 23 -15.59 5.63 -1.17
N ALA A 24 -14.52 6.01 -1.85
CA ALA A 24 -13.18 5.51 -1.55
C ALA A 24 -12.72 6.21 -0.26
N PHE A 25 -12.84 5.53 0.87
CA PHE A 25 -12.04 5.86 2.04
C PHE A 25 -10.57 5.81 1.58
N GLY A 26 -9.87 6.93 1.72
CA GLY A 26 -8.51 7.08 1.20
C GLY A 26 -7.64 5.89 1.60
N GLN A 27 -7.18 5.14 0.60
CA GLN A 27 -6.27 4.01 0.74
C GLN A 27 -4.85 4.52 0.99
N GLY A 28 -4.66 5.40 1.98
CA GLY A 28 -3.44 6.21 2.13
C GLY A 28 -2.15 5.42 2.35
N VAL A 29 -2.26 4.10 2.58
CA VAL A 29 -1.13 3.20 2.72
C VAL A 29 -0.84 2.41 1.44
N LEU A 30 -1.79 2.26 0.52
CA LEU A 30 -1.60 1.51 -0.73
C LEU A 30 -0.75 2.30 -1.72
N THR A 31 0.15 1.61 -2.42
CA THR A 31 0.92 2.18 -3.52
C THR A 31 0.02 2.33 -4.75
N SER A 32 -0.06 3.52 -5.32
CA SER A 32 -0.89 3.82 -6.50
C SER A 32 -0.41 3.17 -7.80
N ALA A 33 0.83 2.72 -7.85
CA ALA A 33 1.42 2.04 -9.00
C ALA A 33 2.50 1.07 -8.52
N SER A 34 2.83 0.11 -9.37
CA SER A 34 3.93 -0.81 -9.10
C SER A 34 4.74 -1.03 -10.37
N GLY A 35 6.06 -0.94 -10.23
CA GLY A 35 6.98 -1.01 -11.36
C GLY A 35 7.16 0.35 -12.05
N PRO A 36 8.31 0.54 -12.74
CA PRO A 36 8.69 1.83 -13.31
C PRO A 36 7.76 2.29 -14.43
N VAL A 37 7.25 1.37 -15.26
CA VAL A 37 6.40 1.70 -16.42
C VAL A 37 5.04 2.19 -15.94
N ASN A 38 4.37 1.38 -15.12
CA ASN A 38 3.08 1.72 -14.54
C ASN A 38 3.14 3.04 -13.75
N ARG A 39 4.20 3.23 -12.94
CA ARG A 39 4.41 4.48 -12.20
C ARG A 39 4.63 5.68 -13.12
N SER A 40 5.37 5.53 -14.22
CA SER A 40 5.58 6.60 -15.21
C SER A 40 4.28 6.98 -15.93
N MET A 41 3.31 6.07 -15.99
CA MET A 41 1.97 6.31 -16.53
C MET A 41 0.95 6.77 -15.48
N GLY A 42 1.39 7.12 -14.27
CA GLY A 42 0.51 7.58 -13.19
C GLY A 42 -0.38 6.48 -12.60
N GLY A 43 0.00 5.21 -12.71
CA GLY A 43 -0.77 4.07 -12.21
C GLY A 43 -1.69 3.41 -13.25
N ALA A 44 -1.67 3.87 -14.51
CA ALA A 44 -2.54 3.33 -15.55
C ALA A 44 -2.06 1.96 -16.05
N SER A 45 -2.79 0.90 -15.70
CA SER A 45 -2.45 -0.49 -16.10
C SER A 45 -3.64 -1.46 -16.18
N VAL A 46 -4.87 -1.02 -15.90
CA VAL A 46 -6.07 -1.89 -15.87
C VAL A 46 -6.37 -2.55 -17.23
N ALA A 47 -6.09 -1.88 -18.34
CA ALA A 47 -6.29 -2.41 -19.70
C ALA A 47 -5.07 -2.16 -20.60
N ALA A 48 -3.89 -1.97 -19.99
CA ALA A 48 -2.65 -1.66 -20.68
C ALA A 48 -1.55 -2.64 -20.22
N PRO A 49 -1.43 -3.82 -20.84
CA PRO A 49 -0.37 -4.79 -20.55
C PRO A 49 0.94 -4.31 -21.15
N VAL A 50 1.58 -3.34 -20.50
CA VAL A 50 2.86 -2.77 -20.94
C VAL A 50 4.06 -3.50 -20.31
N ASP A 51 3.88 -4.02 -19.08
CA ASP A 51 4.87 -4.80 -18.35
C ASP A 51 4.20 -5.90 -17.50
N ALA A 52 4.98 -6.93 -17.13
CA ALA A 52 4.47 -8.03 -16.30
C ALA A 52 4.03 -7.53 -14.91
N ILE A 53 4.78 -6.60 -14.31
CA ILE A 53 4.49 -6.06 -12.97
C ILE A 53 3.13 -5.35 -12.94
N GLY A 54 2.89 -4.41 -13.86
CA GLY A 54 1.63 -3.67 -13.90
C GLY A 54 0.43 -4.56 -14.20
N ALA A 55 0.58 -5.48 -15.17
CA ALA A 55 -0.48 -6.42 -15.54
C ALA A 55 -0.88 -7.31 -14.35
N LEU A 56 0.09 -7.94 -13.66
CA LEU A 56 -0.17 -8.80 -12.52
C LEU A 56 -0.81 -8.07 -11.33
N ARG A 57 -0.50 -6.78 -11.13
CA ARG A 57 -1.00 -6.00 -9.98
C ARG A 57 -2.43 -5.50 -10.10
N TRP A 58 -2.82 -5.10 -11.31
CA TRP A 58 -4.06 -4.35 -11.53
C TRP A 58 -5.10 -5.11 -12.30
N ASN A 59 -4.71 -5.90 -13.31
CA ASN A 59 -5.65 -6.73 -14.05
C ASN A 59 -4.98 -8.03 -14.54
N PRO A 60 -5.20 -9.15 -13.84
CA PRO A 60 -4.58 -10.43 -14.20
C PRO A 60 -4.98 -10.92 -15.60
N ALA A 61 -6.12 -10.51 -16.16
CA ALA A 61 -6.52 -10.92 -17.52
C ALA A 61 -5.60 -10.35 -18.61
N THR A 62 -4.89 -9.27 -18.32
CA THR A 62 -4.07 -8.59 -19.33
C THR A 62 -2.74 -9.29 -19.61
N ILE A 63 -2.30 -10.23 -18.75
CA ILE A 63 -1.07 -10.99 -19.00
C ILE A 63 -1.17 -11.85 -20.27
N SER A 64 -2.39 -12.25 -20.69
CA SER A 64 -2.59 -12.97 -21.96
C SER A 64 -2.33 -12.09 -23.19
N ALA A 65 -2.38 -10.77 -23.05
CA ALA A 65 -2.11 -9.82 -24.11
C ALA A 65 -0.64 -9.35 -24.18
N LEU A 66 0.22 -9.75 -23.23
CA LEU A 66 1.66 -9.55 -23.33
C LEU A 66 2.23 -10.29 -24.56
N PRO A 67 3.22 -9.74 -25.28
CA PRO A 67 3.71 -10.31 -26.54
C PRO A 67 4.58 -11.57 -26.34
N CYS A 68 5.22 -11.72 -25.18
CA CYS A 68 6.12 -12.83 -24.89
C CYS A 68 6.12 -13.18 -23.40
N SER A 69 6.87 -14.23 -23.04
CA SER A 69 7.21 -14.46 -21.63
C SER A 69 8.19 -13.38 -21.18
N GLU A 70 7.97 -12.80 -20.00
CA GLU A 70 8.73 -11.67 -19.50
C GLU A 70 9.05 -11.85 -18.01
N LEU A 71 10.23 -11.40 -17.62
CA LEU A 71 10.60 -11.16 -16.23
C LEU A 71 10.90 -9.67 -16.09
N SER A 72 10.11 -8.97 -15.30
CA SER A 72 10.33 -7.57 -14.97
C SER A 72 10.71 -7.43 -13.50
N VAL A 73 11.73 -6.62 -13.24
CA VAL A 73 12.21 -6.30 -11.88
C VAL A 73 12.30 -4.79 -11.76
N GLY A 74 11.72 -4.24 -10.69
CA GLY A 74 11.68 -2.81 -10.43
C GLY A 74 11.77 -2.51 -8.94
N MET A 75 12.17 -1.30 -8.62
CA MET A 75 12.21 -0.79 -7.26
C MET A 75 11.79 0.67 -7.26
N ASP A 76 10.77 1.00 -6.47
CA ASP A 76 10.36 2.37 -6.24
C ASP A 76 11.02 2.91 -4.96
N LEU A 77 11.32 4.20 -4.95
CA LEU A 77 11.84 4.90 -3.77
C LEU A 77 10.81 5.94 -3.31
N ALA A 78 10.28 5.78 -2.10
CA ALA A 78 9.37 6.72 -1.48
C ALA A 78 10.14 7.70 -0.59
N PHE A 79 9.93 8.99 -0.83
CA PHE A 79 10.54 10.11 -0.11
C PHE A 79 9.47 10.89 0.68
N PRO A 80 9.03 10.38 1.85
CA PRO A 80 8.04 11.06 2.68
C PRO A 80 8.60 12.35 3.30
N ILE A 81 7.94 13.48 3.04
CA ILE A 81 8.16 14.75 3.74
C ILE A 81 6.94 14.98 4.61
N LEU A 82 7.10 14.80 5.93
CA LEU A 82 6.01 14.88 6.88
C LEU A 82 6.33 15.91 7.95
N ARG A 83 5.31 16.62 8.41
CA ARG A 83 5.38 17.56 9.53
C ARG A 83 4.22 17.28 10.47
N VAL A 84 4.47 17.39 11.78
CA VAL A 84 3.43 17.39 12.79
C VAL A 84 3.43 18.73 13.51
N ASP A 85 2.27 19.36 13.53
CA ASP A 85 2.00 20.61 14.23
C ASP A 85 1.12 20.30 15.43
N SER A 86 1.48 20.81 16.61
CA SER A 86 0.62 20.67 17.80
C SER A 86 0.63 21.93 18.64
N SER A 87 -0.47 22.15 19.36
CA SER A 87 -0.63 23.25 20.30
C SER A 87 -1.43 22.81 21.51
N ILE A 88 -1.08 23.36 22.67
CA ILE A 88 -1.82 23.20 23.92
C ILE A 88 -2.10 24.61 24.45
N ASP A 89 -3.35 24.86 24.80
CA ASP A 89 -3.74 26.15 25.37
C ASP A 89 -2.95 26.44 26.65
N GLY A 90 -2.41 27.65 26.78
CA GLY A 90 -1.51 28.05 27.87
C GLY A 90 -0.06 27.52 27.80
N LEU A 91 0.25 26.52 26.97
CA LEU A 91 1.60 25.93 26.80
C LEU A 91 2.25 26.30 25.46
N GLY A 92 1.48 26.85 24.53
CA GLY A 92 1.96 27.25 23.20
C GLY A 92 1.87 26.13 22.17
N GLY A 93 2.49 26.33 21.01
CA GLY A 93 2.50 25.35 19.93
C GLY A 93 3.79 25.35 19.14
N GLY A 94 4.01 24.27 18.39
CA GLY A 94 5.19 24.13 17.55
C GLY A 94 5.04 23.05 16.50
N SER A 95 6.03 22.99 15.62
CA SER A 95 6.09 22.06 14.51
C SER A 95 7.37 21.23 14.55
N THR A 96 7.30 20.00 14.05
CA THR A 96 8.47 19.13 13.92
C THR A 96 8.36 18.31 12.65
N TYR A 97 9.43 18.30 11.87
CA TYR A 97 9.53 17.45 10.69
C TYR A 97 9.88 16.02 11.05
N ALA A 98 9.40 15.06 10.27
CA ALA A 98 9.79 13.67 10.39
C ALA A 98 11.15 13.41 9.73
N GLU A 99 11.94 12.55 10.35
CA GLU A 99 13.16 11.92 9.84
C GLU A 99 12.84 10.53 9.29
N ALA A 100 11.84 10.46 8.39
CA ALA A 100 11.30 9.19 7.88
C ALA A 100 12.27 8.43 6.96
N GLY A 101 13.25 9.13 6.36
CA GLY A 101 14.21 8.57 5.43
C GLY A 101 13.59 8.16 4.10
N VAL A 102 14.32 7.36 3.31
CA VAL A 102 13.85 6.81 2.04
C VAL A 102 13.39 5.37 2.25
N SER A 103 12.24 5.00 1.69
CA SER A 103 11.73 3.62 1.72
C SER A 103 11.81 3.00 0.33
N ALA A 104 12.43 1.84 0.23
CA ALA A 104 12.47 1.06 -1.00
C ALA A 104 11.26 0.12 -1.09
N ILE A 105 10.63 0.08 -2.25
CA ILE A 105 9.43 -0.73 -2.53
C ILE A 105 9.78 -1.62 -3.72
N PRO A 106 10.17 -2.89 -3.48
CA PRO A 106 10.54 -3.80 -4.56
C PRO A 106 9.30 -4.31 -5.30
N SER A 107 9.49 -4.63 -6.58
CA SER A 107 8.49 -5.23 -7.43
C SER A 107 9.14 -6.21 -8.40
N VAL A 108 8.60 -7.42 -8.48
CA VAL A 108 9.02 -8.46 -9.40
C VAL A 108 7.76 -9.04 -10.04
N GLY A 109 7.76 -9.14 -11.36
CA GLY A 109 6.68 -9.76 -12.12
C GLY A 109 7.27 -10.77 -13.08
N TRP A 110 6.80 -12.00 -13.02
CA TRP A 110 7.16 -13.03 -13.98
C TRP A 110 5.90 -13.49 -14.70
N VAL A 111 5.92 -13.49 -16.02
CA VAL A 111 4.83 -14.00 -16.88
C VAL A 111 5.41 -15.01 -17.85
N HIS A 112 4.72 -16.13 -17.99
CA HIS A 112 5.08 -17.19 -18.92
C HIS A 112 3.91 -17.56 -19.82
N LYS A 113 4.15 -17.48 -21.14
CA LYS A 113 3.27 -18.01 -22.18
C LYS A 113 3.43 -19.52 -22.23
N THR A 114 2.37 -20.24 -21.93
CA THR A 114 2.43 -21.71 -21.91
C THR A 114 2.44 -22.28 -23.33
N ALA A 115 2.57 -23.60 -23.45
CA ALA A 115 2.46 -24.29 -24.73
C ALA A 115 1.05 -24.15 -25.35
N ASP A 116 0.02 -23.97 -24.52
CA ASP A 116 -1.32 -23.59 -24.98
C ASP A 116 -1.36 -22.06 -25.14
N PRO A 117 -1.56 -21.53 -26.36
CA PRO A 117 -1.57 -20.10 -26.60
C PRO A 117 -2.72 -19.37 -25.89
N SER A 118 -3.78 -20.09 -25.49
CA SER A 118 -4.89 -19.51 -24.74
C SER A 118 -4.58 -19.32 -23.26
N VAL A 119 -3.58 -20.03 -22.72
CA VAL A 119 -3.27 -20.01 -21.29
C VAL A 119 -1.95 -19.30 -21.02
N THR A 120 -1.99 -18.30 -20.16
CA THR A 120 -0.81 -17.60 -19.65
C THR A 120 -0.79 -17.70 -18.13
N ILE A 121 0.38 -17.94 -17.56
CA ILE A 121 0.59 -17.98 -16.11
C ILE A 121 1.55 -16.87 -15.68
N GLY A 122 1.48 -16.48 -14.43
CA GLY A 122 2.43 -15.52 -13.88
C GLY A 122 2.52 -15.56 -12.36
N LEU A 123 3.53 -14.87 -11.83
CA LEU A 123 3.78 -14.69 -10.42
C LEU A 123 4.24 -13.25 -10.18
N GLY A 124 3.47 -12.51 -9.39
CA GLY A 124 3.87 -11.20 -8.88
C GLY A 124 4.43 -11.30 -7.46
N MET A 125 5.49 -10.56 -7.15
CA MET A 125 6.00 -10.33 -5.79
C MET A 125 6.28 -8.84 -5.60
N MET A 126 5.46 -8.13 -4.84
CA MET A 126 5.37 -6.67 -4.95
C MET A 126 5.08 -6.01 -3.61
N GLY A 127 5.82 -4.96 -3.26
CA GLY A 127 5.45 -4.08 -2.15
C GLY A 127 4.20 -3.29 -2.54
N VAL A 128 3.07 -3.60 -1.92
CA VAL A 128 1.76 -3.05 -2.33
C VAL A 128 1.26 -1.92 -1.46
N ALA A 129 1.81 -1.83 -0.26
CA ALA A 129 1.41 -0.83 0.70
C ALA A 129 2.51 -0.61 1.73
N GLY A 130 2.60 0.60 2.24
CA GLY A 130 3.48 0.90 3.35
C GLY A 130 3.64 2.39 3.60
N PHE A 131 4.06 2.70 4.81
CA PHE A 131 4.47 4.03 5.21
C PHE A 131 5.59 3.93 6.24
N ARG A 132 6.31 5.02 6.41
CA ARG A 132 7.28 5.17 7.49
C ARG A 132 7.27 6.61 7.98
N THR A 133 7.18 6.77 9.28
CA THR A 133 7.26 8.05 9.99
C THR A 133 8.21 7.89 11.17
N ASN A 134 8.96 8.94 11.45
CA ASN A 134 9.90 8.98 12.57
C ASN A 134 10.07 10.43 13.01
N TYR A 135 9.31 10.86 14.00
CA TYR A 135 9.36 12.21 14.55
C TYR A 135 10.30 12.23 15.76
N PRO A 136 11.40 13.00 15.72
CA PRO A 136 12.28 13.14 16.88
C PRO A 136 11.57 13.83 18.04
N ALA A 137 11.99 13.56 19.27
CA ALA A 137 11.51 14.32 20.43
C ALA A 137 11.91 15.80 20.29
N SER A 138 11.03 16.70 20.69
CA SER A 138 11.21 18.14 20.52
C SER A 138 10.76 18.89 21.76
N LEU A 139 11.57 19.84 22.22
CA LEU A 139 11.23 20.72 23.35
C LEU A 139 10.22 21.83 22.97
N THR A 140 9.99 22.04 21.68
CA THR A 140 9.13 23.13 21.17
C THR A 140 7.79 22.63 20.64
N ASN A 141 7.59 21.31 20.57
CA ASN A 141 6.37 20.71 20.04
C ASN A 141 5.66 19.92 21.15
N PRO A 142 4.52 20.42 21.67
CA PRO A 142 3.85 19.85 22.84
C PRO A 142 3.62 18.33 22.79
N VAL A 143 3.19 17.78 21.63
CA VAL A 143 2.95 16.34 21.48
C VAL A 143 4.23 15.49 21.49
N LEU A 144 5.37 16.06 21.06
CA LEU A 144 6.67 15.39 20.98
C LEU A 144 7.62 15.78 22.12
N LEU A 145 7.11 16.47 23.15
CA LEU A 145 7.88 16.76 24.35
C LEU A 145 8.50 15.46 24.88
N PRO A 146 9.78 15.46 25.31
CA PRO A 146 10.39 14.30 25.93
C PRO A 146 9.53 13.75 27.06
N GLN A 147 9.52 12.43 27.20
CA GLN A 147 8.85 11.78 28.33
C GLN A 147 9.58 12.17 29.63
N SER A 148 8.82 12.62 30.63
CA SER A 148 9.34 12.97 31.95
C SER A 148 9.21 11.79 32.91
N ASN A 149 10.25 11.54 33.72
CA ASN A 149 10.21 10.62 34.87
C ASN A 149 9.69 11.30 36.15
N ASP A 150 9.40 12.60 36.11
CA ASP A 150 8.93 13.38 37.26
C ASP A 150 7.41 13.63 37.15
N PRO A 151 6.59 13.14 38.11
CA PRO A 151 5.15 13.38 38.20
C PRO A 151 4.72 14.84 38.14
N MET A 152 5.60 15.76 38.50
CA MET A 152 5.32 17.20 38.54
C MET A 152 5.57 17.89 37.19
N ILE A 153 6.22 17.22 36.24
CA ILE A 153 6.59 17.80 34.93
C ILE A 153 5.77 17.12 33.82
N PRO A 154 4.86 17.84 33.14
CA PRO A 154 4.14 17.29 31.99
C PRO A 154 5.10 16.86 30.88
N GLY A 155 5.03 15.59 30.47
CA GLY A 155 5.77 15.03 29.34
C GLY A 155 4.87 14.81 28.12
N GLY A 156 5.48 14.74 26.93
CA GLY A 156 4.80 14.37 25.69
C GLY A 156 5.00 12.89 25.36
N LEU A 157 4.70 12.51 24.11
CA LEU A 157 4.95 11.17 23.61
C LEU A 157 6.45 10.88 23.44
N GLY A 158 7.30 11.91 23.41
CA GLY A 158 8.70 11.80 23.02
C GLY A 158 8.85 11.51 21.53
N ARG A 159 9.85 10.69 21.17
CA ARG A 159 10.06 10.26 19.79
C ARG A 159 8.90 9.36 19.36
N SER A 160 8.29 9.65 18.22
CA SER A 160 7.20 8.85 17.66
C SER A 160 7.61 8.23 16.33
N TYR A 161 7.58 6.90 16.27
CA TYR A 161 7.93 6.09 15.11
C TYR A 161 6.74 5.22 14.73
N ALA A 162 6.38 5.24 13.45
CA ALA A 162 5.41 4.29 12.93
C ALA A 162 5.85 3.80 11.55
N SER A 163 5.72 2.50 11.31
CA SER A 163 5.98 1.92 10.00
C SER A 163 5.00 0.80 9.70
N ALA A 164 4.64 0.69 8.43
CA ALA A 164 3.89 -0.44 7.92
C ALA A 164 4.50 -0.88 6.59
N GLN A 165 4.60 -2.19 6.38
CA GLN A 165 5.13 -2.78 5.17
C GLN A 165 4.25 -3.96 4.77
N TYR A 166 3.81 -3.98 3.53
CA TYR A 166 2.98 -5.05 2.97
C TYR A 166 3.56 -5.55 1.66
N LEU A 167 3.78 -6.85 1.59
CA LEU A 167 4.31 -7.56 0.43
C LEU A 167 3.27 -8.57 -0.05
N ASP A 168 2.85 -8.45 -1.30
CA ASP A 168 1.97 -9.41 -1.94
C ASP A 168 2.76 -10.40 -2.79
N MET A 169 2.36 -11.67 -2.71
CA MET A 169 2.74 -12.73 -3.63
C MET A 169 1.48 -13.20 -4.36
N ALA A 170 1.49 -13.11 -5.68
CA ALA A 170 0.29 -13.23 -6.51
C ALA A 170 0.50 -14.22 -7.66
N PRO A 171 0.46 -15.55 -7.42
CA PRO A 171 0.34 -16.53 -8.50
C PRO A 171 -0.97 -16.31 -9.27
N THR A 172 -0.84 -16.26 -10.60
CA THR A 172 -1.87 -15.78 -11.50
C THR A 172 -1.99 -16.69 -12.71
N VAL A 173 -3.22 -16.88 -13.19
CA VAL A 173 -3.53 -17.53 -14.46
C VAL A 173 -4.48 -16.65 -15.25
N SER A 174 -4.29 -16.59 -16.56
CA SER A 174 -5.15 -15.88 -17.50
C SER A 174 -5.47 -16.76 -18.69
N ILE A 175 -6.73 -16.73 -19.10
CA ILE A 175 -7.26 -17.51 -20.22
C ILE A 175 -7.80 -16.54 -21.26
N ALA A 176 -7.25 -16.57 -22.47
CA ALA A 176 -7.80 -15.87 -23.63
C ALA A 176 -8.98 -16.68 -24.19
N LEU A 177 -10.19 -16.14 -24.05
CA LEU A 177 -11.42 -16.75 -24.57
C LEU A 177 -11.59 -16.49 -26.07
N THR A 178 -11.16 -15.31 -26.52
CA THR A 178 -11.14 -14.90 -27.92
C THR A 178 -9.89 -14.05 -28.19
N GLU A 179 -9.70 -13.60 -29.43
CA GLU A 179 -8.62 -12.66 -29.78
C GLU A 179 -8.74 -11.29 -29.07
N SER A 180 -9.89 -10.96 -28.50
CA SER A 180 -10.15 -9.65 -27.87
C SER A 180 -10.68 -9.74 -26.44
N LEU A 181 -10.88 -10.95 -25.91
CA LEU A 181 -11.43 -11.16 -24.57
C LEU A 181 -10.59 -12.19 -23.82
N SER A 182 -10.11 -11.80 -22.66
CA SER A 182 -9.46 -12.69 -21.70
C SER A 182 -10.07 -12.52 -20.32
N VAL A 183 -9.91 -13.56 -19.50
CA VAL A 183 -10.30 -13.56 -18.09
C VAL A 183 -9.11 -14.02 -17.28
N GLY A 184 -8.85 -13.33 -16.17
CA GLY A 184 -7.74 -13.61 -15.27
C GLY A 184 -8.20 -13.91 -13.86
N PHE A 185 -7.46 -14.79 -13.20
CA PHE A 185 -7.61 -15.08 -11.77
C PHE A 185 -6.25 -15.06 -11.11
N SER A 186 -6.15 -14.43 -9.95
CA SER A 186 -4.94 -14.45 -9.13
C SER A 186 -5.31 -14.67 -7.68
N SER A 187 -4.61 -15.61 -7.03
CA SER A 187 -4.66 -15.77 -5.59
C SER A 187 -3.52 -14.97 -4.98
N ILE A 188 -3.81 -14.21 -3.94
CA ILE A 188 -2.85 -13.29 -3.32
C ILE A 188 -2.57 -13.77 -1.89
N VAL A 189 -1.30 -13.85 -1.55
CA VAL A 189 -0.82 -14.02 -0.18
C VAL A 189 -0.08 -12.75 0.21
N THR A 190 -0.56 -12.09 1.26
CA THR A 190 0.00 -10.83 1.74
C THR A 190 0.77 -11.09 3.03
N LEU A 191 2.02 -10.63 3.11
CA LEU A 191 2.74 -10.49 4.37
C LEU A 191 2.65 -9.03 4.82
N GLY A 192 2.28 -8.81 6.08
CA GLY A 192 2.16 -7.47 6.65
C GLY A 192 2.86 -7.36 7.99
N GLU A 193 3.60 -6.28 8.18
CA GLU A 193 4.14 -5.89 9.49
C GLU A 193 3.79 -4.43 9.76
N VAL A 194 3.38 -4.14 11.00
CA VAL A 194 3.03 -2.78 11.45
C VAL A 194 3.66 -2.56 12.81
N VAL A 195 4.54 -1.56 12.89
CA VAL A 195 5.21 -1.15 14.12
C VAL A 195 4.75 0.26 14.46
N VAL A 196 4.36 0.49 15.72
CA VAL A 196 3.99 1.81 16.24
C VAL A 196 4.64 1.99 17.61
N ASP A 197 5.37 3.06 17.79
CA ASP A 197 6.16 3.32 19.00
C ASP A 197 6.21 4.82 19.29
N PRO A 198 5.57 5.33 20.34
CA PRO A 198 4.78 4.59 21.35
C PRO A 198 3.45 4.03 20.82
N LEU A 199 2.99 2.91 21.37
CA LEU A 199 1.72 2.26 20.98
C LEU A 199 0.51 2.97 21.59
N VAL A 200 0.09 4.07 20.97
CA VAL A 200 -1.03 4.93 21.45
C VAL A 200 -2.42 4.28 21.40
N ILE A 201 -2.54 3.06 20.86
CA ILE A 201 -3.79 2.28 20.82
C ILE A 201 -3.92 1.30 21.98
N ALA A 202 -2.85 1.09 22.75
CA ALA A 202 -2.90 0.33 23.99
C ALA A 202 -3.07 1.30 25.18
N PRO A 203 -3.75 0.88 26.26
CA PRO A 203 -3.80 1.69 27.47
C PRO A 203 -2.38 1.89 28.01
N PRO A 204 -2.03 3.10 28.49
CA PRO A 204 -0.74 3.33 29.11
C PRO A 204 -0.63 2.55 30.43
N ASP A 205 0.55 2.02 30.72
CA ASP A 205 0.89 1.29 31.94
C ASP A 205 2.18 1.81 32.58
N ASP A 206 2.39 1.53 33.87
CA ASP A 206 3.61 1.88 34.60
C ASP A 206 4.54 0.66 34.69
N ALA A 207 4.82 0.05 33.54
CA ALA A 207 5.65 -1.16 33.47
C ALA A 207 7.11 -0.91 33.91
N ASP A 208 7.57 0.34 33.88
CA ASP A 208 8.93 0.73 34.31
C ASP A 208 9.02 1.14 35.80
N GLY A 209 7.90 1.15 36.53
CA GLY A 209 7.85 1.47 37.96
C GLY A 209 8.20 2.92 38.28
N SER A 210 8.05 3.82 37.31
CA SER A 210 8.34 5.25 37.46
C SER A 210 7.20 6.03 38.14
N GLY A 211 6.05 5.39 38.39
CA GLY A 211 4.85 6.04 38.90
C GLY A 211 4.11 6.85 37.84
N MET A 212 4.51 6.73 36.57
CA MET A 212 4.00 7.52 35.44
C MET A 212 3.51 6.57 34.33
N PRO A 213 2.19 6.46 34.09
CA PRO A 213 1.67 5.62 33.02
C PRO A 213 2.18 6.04 31.64
N ARG A 214 2.74 5.10 30.88
CA ARG A 214 3.33 5.29 29.56
C ARG A 214 2.75 4.32 28.56
N TYR A 215 2.73 4.74 27.31
CA TYR A 215 2.42 3.82 26.22
C TYR A 215 3.58 2.83 26.04
N SER A 216 3.24 1.55 26.08
CA SER A 216 4.18 0.48 25.73
C SER A 216 4.72 0.64 24.31
N SER A 217 5.87 0.04 24.04
CA SER A 217 6.40 0.00 22.67
C SER A 217 5.64 -1.04 21.85
N GLY A 218 5.14 -0.66 20.68
CA GLY A 218 4.62 -1.60 19.69
C GLY A 218 5.71 -2.17 18.78
N ARG A 219 6.96 -2.18 19.23
CA ARG A 219 8.07 -2.87 18.55
C ARG A 219 8.03 -4.36 18.88
N GLY A 220 8.41 -5.20 17.93
CA GLY A 220 8.38 -6.66 18.08
C GLY A 220 7.03 -7.30 17.71
N THR A 221 6.20 -6.60 16.94
CA THR A 221 5.03 -7.20 16.30
C THR A 221 5.45 -8.30 15.34
N LYS A 222 4.78 -9.45 15.40
CA LYS A 222 4.99 -10.53 14.44
C LYS A 222 4.47 -10.13 13.05
N THR A 223 5.13 -10.62 12.01
CA THR A 223 4.59 -10.59 10.64
C THR A 223 3.27 -11.35 10.59
N GLN A 224 2.25 -10.71 10.03
CA GLN A 224 0.93 -11.30 9.81
C GLN A 224 0.81 -11.77 8.38
N TRP A 225 -0.03 -12.79 8.18
CA TRP A 225 -0.34 -13.34 6.88
C TRP A 225 -1.81 -13.03 6.53
N GLY A 226 -2.02 -12.52 5.33
CA GLY A 226 -3.32 -12.33 4.71
C GLY A 226 -3.44 -13.18 3.46
N ALA A 227 -4.67 -13.50 3.09
CA ALA A 227 -4.98 -14.16 1.83
C ALA A 227 -6.15 -13.44 1.16
N GLY A 228 -6.12 -13.40 -0.16
CA GLY A 228 -7.14 -12.78 -0.99
C GLY A 228 -7.08 -13.32 -2.40
N PHE A 229 -7.90 -12.75 -3.26
CA PHE A 229 -7.88 -13.05 -4.69
C PHE A 229 -8.32 -11.82 -5.48
N GLN A 230 -7.94 -11.79 -6.75
CA GLN A 230 -8.43 -10.82 -7.72
C GLN A 230 -8.87 -11.55 -9.00
N VAL A 231 -9.85 -10.95 -9.66
CA VAL A 231 -10.40 -11.38 -10.95
C VAL A 231 -10.34 -10.18 -11.89
N GLY A 232 -10.05 -10.42 -13.15
CA GLY A 232 -10.01 -9.39 -14.19
C GLY A 232 -10.53 -9.89 -15.52
#